data_AF-A0A5N7CHX3-F1
#
_entry.id   AF-A0A5N7CHX3-F1
#
_cell.length_a   1.000
_cell.length_b   1.000
_cell.length_c   1.000
_cell.angle_alpha   90.00
_cell.angle_beta   90.00
_cell.angle_gamma   90.00
#
_symmetry.space_group_name_H-M   'P 1'
#
loop_
_entity.id
_entity.type
_entity.pdbx_description
1 polymer ?
#
loop_
_entity_poly.entity_id
_entity_poly.type
_entity_poly.pdbx_seq_one_letter_code
_entity_poly.pdbx_strand_id
1 'polypeptide(L)'
;MTLIHLRISCFHLCTNDYLNLNKDPPHSPKYYETWSSVAKLQALGLEVMAMLDGGNPGSFPVHDNDETLRNVMGTLSRMLRLYKFYGIDLNVKEPISQKGINRLIERPRKDFPPSFEICMTPANYVDFQELEQKQSKNISFYNGQFYNGFGCIEPTNCYDKIDMAGFRPKRVVAGVLANPANAKHHNIGGIMVWEYFNAGQEGETHTCELYEWQCIWA
;
A
#
# COMPACT_ATOMS: atom_id res chain seq x y z
N MET A 1 -9.92 19.99 2.80
CA MET A 1 -9.27 18.67 2.62
C MET A 1 -8.06 18.89 1.73
N THR A 2 -6.86 18.53 2.18
CA THR A 2 -5.63 18.70 1.40
C THR A 2 -5.21 17.31 0.91
N LEU A 3 -5.05 17.14 -0.40
CA LEU A 3 -4.48 15.91 -0.96
C LEU A 3 -2.99 15.88 -0.58
N ILE A 4 -2.62 14.89 0.24
CA ILE A 4 -1.22 14.71 0.68
C ILE A 4 -0.47 13.73 -0.25
N HIS A 5 -1.11 12.63 -0.62
CA HIS A 5 -0.51 11.56 -1.41
C HIS A 5 -1.35 11.21 -2.64
N LEU A 6 -0.72 11.06 -3.80
CA LEU A 6 -1.28 10.35 -4.97
C LEU A 6 -0.55 9.02 -5.14
N ARG A 7 -1.28 7.91 -5.29
CA ARG A 7 -0.69 6.59 -5.57
C ARG A 7 -0.86 6.23 -7.03
N ILE A 8 0.23 5.81 -7.68
CA ILE A 8 0.19 5.16 -9.00
C ILE A 8 0.12 3.65 -8.77
N SER A 9 -0.96 3.03 -9.28
CA SER A 9 -1.24 1.62 -9.07
C SER A 9 -1.73 0.88 -10.33
N CYS A 10 -1.67 -0.44 -10.34
CA CYS A 10 -0.79 -1.25 -9.49
C CYS A 10 0.44 -1.73 -10.25
N PHE A 11 1.58 -1.68 -9.57
CA PHE A 11 2.78 -2.33 -10.06
C PHE A 11 2.74 -3.81 -9.70
N HIS A 12 3.15 -4.64 -10.64
CA HIS A 12 3.26 -6.09 -10.47
C HIS A 12 4.67 -6.52 -10.81
N LEU A 13 5.26 -7.36 -9.96
CA LEU A 13 6.54 -7.99 -10.22
C LEU A 13 6.26 -9.36 -10.83
N CYS A 14 6.62 -9.54 -12.08
CA CYS A 14 6.42 -10.80 -12.79
C CYS A 14 7.67 -11.67 -12.69
N THR A 15 7.51 -12.96 -13.02
CA THR A 15 8.65 -13.87 -13.18
C THR A 15 9.63 -13.33 -14.23
N ASN A 16 10.93 -13.63 -14.08
CA ASN A 16 12.03 -13.13 -14.91
C ASN A 16 12.32 -11.62 -14.80
N ASP A 17 12.12 -11.04 -13.61
CA ASP A 17 12.49 -9.65 -13.29
C ASP A 17 11.72 -8.57 -14.06
N TYR A 18 10.60 -8.92 -14.70
CA TYR A 18 9.74 -7.97 -15.38
C TYR A 18 8.88 -7.20 -14.37
N LEU A 19 8.82 -5.88 -14.56
CA LEU A 19 7.94 -4.99 -13.81
C LEU A 19 6.88 -4.45 -14.76
N ASN A 20 5.61 -4.67 -14.42
CA ASN A 20 4.49 -4.08 -15.13
C ASN A 20 3.81 -3.03 -14.25
N LEU A 21 3.32 -1.97 -14.87
CA LEU A 21 2.24 -1.16 -14.36
C LEU A 21 0.96 -1.69 -15.01
N ASN A 22 0.06 -2.24 -14.19
CA ASN A 22 -1.08 -3.02 -14.65
C ASN A 22 -0.64 -4.14 -15.62
N LYS A 23 -1.00 -4.06 -16.90
CA LYS A 23 -0.70 -5.11 -17.90
C LYS A 23 0.54 -4.84 -18.74
N ASP A 24 1.19 -3.69 -18.58
CA ASP A 24 2.22 -3.23 -19.50
C ASP A 24 3.45 -2.72 -18.76
N PRO A 25 4.65 -2.78 -19.37
CA PRO A 25 5.84 -2.18 -18.79
C PRO A 25 5.63 -0.68 -18.50
N PRO A 26 6.17 -0.13 -17.40
CA PRO A 26 6.04 1.29 -17.06
C PRO A 26 6.54 2.24 -18.17
N HIS A 27 7.49 1.80 -19.00
CA HIS A 27 8.00 2.58 -20.14
C HIS A 27 7.14 2.46 -21.41
N SER A 28 6.01 1.76 -21.37
CA SER A 28 5.11 1.64 -22.53
C SER A 28 4.62 3.02 -22.96
N PRO A 29 4.56 3.33 -24.28
CA PRO A 29 4.12 4.64 -24.77
C PRO A 29 2.76 5.10 -24.25
N LYS A 30 1.87 4.17 -23.89
CA LYS A 30 0.56 4.47 -23.30
C LYS A 30 0.64 5.24 -21.97
N TYR A 31 1.77 5.15 -21.26
CA TYR A 31 1.96 5.83 -19.98
C TYR A 31 2.75 7.15 -20.10
N TYR A 32 3.10 7.59 -21.31
CA TYR A 32 3.87 8.84 -21.48
C TYR A 32 3.12 10.06 -20.91
N GLU A 33 1.82 10.15 -21.15
CA GLU A 33 1.00 11.23 -20.58
C GLU A 33 0.85 11.10 -19.06
N THR A 34 0.74 9.87 -18.54
CA THR A 34 0.74 9.59 -17.10
C THR A 34 2.03 10.12 -16.45
N TRP A 35 3.19 9.79 -16.99
CA TRP A 35 4.48 10.24 -16.44
C TRP A 35 4.70 11.73 -16.59
N SER A 36 4.24 12.34 -17.69
CA SER A 36 4.23 13.80 -17.85
C SER A 36 3.38 14.47 -16.76
N SER A 37 2.23 13.90 -16.45
CA SER A 37 1.33 14.40 -15.41
C SER A 37 1.90 14.21 -14.00
N VAL A 38 2.49 13.05 -13.72
CA VAL A 38 3.22 12.77 -12.46
C VAL A 38 4.32 13.79 -12.24
N ALA A 39 5.15 14.06 -13.27
CA ALA A 39 6.23 15.04 -13.16
C ALA A 39 5.71 16.46 -12.86
N LYS A 40 4.59 16.86 -13.46
CA LYS A 40 3.94 18.15 -13.17
C LYS A 40 3.42 18.22 -11.73
N LEU A 41 2.75 17.16 -11.26
CA LEU A 41 2.23 17.10 -9.89
C LEU A 41 3.37 17.12 -8.85
N GLN A 42 4.45 16.38 -9.10
CA GLN A 42 5.65 16.42 -8.27
C GLN A 42 6.29 17.82 -8.25
N ALA A 43 6.34 18.52 -9.39
CA ALA A 43 6.84 19.89 -9.46
C ALA A 43 5.96 20.91 -8.69
N LEU A 44 4.67 20.58 -8.50
CA LEU A 44 3.74 21.33 -7.64
C LEU A 44 3.84 20.93 -6.16
N GLY A 45 4.77 20.03 -5.80
CA GLY A 45 4.99 19.58 -4.43
C GLY A 45 4.12 18.42 -3.98
N LEU A 46 3.39 17.76 -4.89
CA LEU A 46 2.61 16.58 -4.53
C LEU A 46 3.51 15.36 -4.32
N GLU A 47 3.32 14.68 -3.19
CA GLU A 47 4.02 13.45 -2.87
C GLU A 47 3.37 12.28 -3.61
N VAL A 48 4.00 11.84 -4.70
CA VAL A 48 3.52 10.71 -5.51
C VAL A 48 4.18 9.41 -5.03
N MET A 49 3.37 8.43 -4.64
CA MET A 49 3.77 7.11 -4.18
C MET A 49 3.49 6.03 -5.24
N ALA A 50 4.26 4.94 -5.22
CA ALA A 50 3.97 3.75 -6.00
C ALA A 50 3.20 2.74 -5.14
N MET A 51 2.30 1.94 -5.73
CA MET A 51 1.72 0.78 -5.05
C MET A 51 2.18 -0.52 -5.72
N LEU A 52 2.88 -1.36 -4.97
CA LEU A 52 3.19 -2.74 -5.37
C LEU A 52 2.04 -3.64 -4.89
N ASP A 53 1.37 -4.31 -5.83
CA ASP A 53 0.19 -5.16 -5.55
C ASP A 53 0.39 -6.60 -6.03
N GLY A 54 -0.27 -7.53 -5.33
CA GLY A 54 -0.29 -8.97 -5.59
C GLY A 54 -1.56 -9.42 -6.32
N GLY A 55 -2.41 -8.49 -6.77
CA GLY A 55 -3.62 -8.83 -7.52
C GLY A 55 -3.38 -9.62 -8.83
N ASN A 56 -2.14 -9.67 -9.32
CA ASN A 56 -1.71 -10.56 -10.39
C ASN A 56 -0.67 -11.56 -9.83
N PRO A 57 -0.94 -12.88 -9.85
CA PRO A 57 -0.12 -13.87 -9.18
C PRO A 57 1.37 -13.82 -9.53
N GLY A 58 2.21 -13.98 -8.52
CA GLY A 58 3.67 -14.10 -8.65
C GLY A 58 4.45 -12.88 -8.15
N SER A 59 3.77 -11.79 -7.74
CA SER A 59 4.44 -10.57 -7.29
C SER A 59 5.15 -10.77 -5.96
N PHE A 60 4.56 -11.54 -5.05
CA PHE A 60 5.12 -11.76 -3.71
C PHE A 60 5.84 -13.10 -3.47
N PRO A 61 5.40 -14.24 -4.04
CA PRO A 61 6.06 -15.53 -3.84
C PRO A 61 7.54 -15.57 -4.29
N VAL A 62 7.92 -14.67 -5.20
CA VAL A 62 9.29 -14.52 -5.71
C VAL A 62 10.31 -14.07 -4.64
N HIS A 63 9.85 -13.60 -3.47
CA HIS A 63 10.69 -12.96 -2.45
C HIS A 63 11.24 -13.86 -1.35
N ASP A 64 10.89 -15.15 -1.36
CA ASP A 64 11.45 -16.12 -0.41
C ASP A 64 12.87 -16.57 -0.80
N ASN A 65 13.27 -16.38 -2.07
CA ASN A 65 14.62 -16.66 -2.57
C ASN A 65 15.48 -15.38 -2.62
N ASP A 66 16.69 -15.39 -2.03
CA ASP A 66 17.59 -14.23 -1.95
C ASP A 66 18.11 -13.72 -3.30
N GLU A 67 18.40 -14.62 -4.25
CA GLU A 67 18.93 -14.23 -5.55
C GLU A 67 17.85 -13.59 -6.42
N THR A 68 16.69 -14.24 -6.53
CA THR A 68 15.52 -13.70 -7.22
C THR A 68 15.10 -12.38 -6.61
N LEU A 69 15.06 -12.29 -5.28
CA LEU A 69 14.76 -11.04 -4.58
C LEU A 69 15.72 -9.90 -4.96
N ARG A 70 17.03 -10.15 -5.05
CA ARG A 70 18.00 -9.10 -5.40
C ARG A 70 17.73 -8.50 -6.78
N ASN A 71 17.48 -9.33 -7.79
CA ASN A 71 17.25 -8.86 -9.15
C ASN A 71 15.94 -8.08 -9.26
N VAL A 72 14.88 -8.66 -8.70
CA VAL A 72 13.53 -8.08 -8.69
C VAL A 72 13.52 -6.74 -7.95
N MET A 73 14.17 -6.66 -6.78
CA MET A 73 14.33 -5.40 -6.04
C MET A 73 15.19 -4.38 -6.80
N GLY A 74 16.19 -4.83 -7.57
CA GLY A 74 16.97 -3.96 -8.44
C GLY A 74 16.11 -3.29 -9.52
N THR A 75 15.20 -4.03 -10.15
CA THR A 75 14.25 -3.49 -11.13
C THR A 75 13.27 -2.52 -10.48
N LEU A 76 12.69 -2.90 -9.32
CA LEU A 76 11.78 -2.03 -8.57
C LEU A 76 12.47 -0.73 -8.15
N SER A 77 13.64 -0.80 -7.53
CA SER A 77 14.41 0.37 -7.09
C SER A 77 14.78 1.30 -8.25
N ARG A 78 15.10 0.74 -9.43
CA ARG A 78 15.38 1.55 -10.63
C ARG A 78 14.15 2.33 -11.09
N MET A 79 12.99 1.68 -11.14
CA MET A 79 11.73 2.33 -11.50
C MET A 79 11.35 3.43 -10.51
N LEU A 80 11.43 3.13 -9.21
CA LEU A 80 11.13 4.08 -8.14
C LEU A 80 11.98 5.36 -8.25
N ARG A 81 13.28 5.20 -8.56
CA ARG A 81 14.18 6.34 -8.80
C ARG A 81 13.87 7.07 -10.10
N LEU A 82 13.63 6.34 -11.19
CA LEU A 82 13.39 6.91 -12.51
C LEU A 82 12.22 7.89 -12.50
N TYR A 83 11.13 7.51 -11.82
CA TYR A 83 9.91 8.33 -11.72
C TYR A 83 9.82 9.14 -10.42
N LYS A 84 10.92 9.20 -9.64
CA LYS A 84 11.06 10.04 -8.43
C LYS A 84 9.94 9.84 -7.41
N PHE A 85 9.54 8.59 -7.19
CA PHE A 85 8.51 8.28 -6.21
C PHE A 85 8.95 8.70 -4.81
N TYR A 86 8.02 9.32 -4.08
CA TYR A 86 8.21 9.74 -2.68
C TYR A 86 8.22 8.54 -1.72
N GLY A 87 7.50 7.49 -2.08
CA GLY A 87 7.43 6.28 -1.28
C GLY A 87 6.76 5.13 -2.01
N ILE A 88 6.62 4.01 -1.31
CA ILE A 88 5.97 2.79 -1.79
C ILE A 88 4.93 2.29 -0.78
N ASP A 89 3.78 1.87 -1.30
CA ASP A 89 2.75 1.11 -0.61
C ASP A 89 2.91 -0.37 -0.96
N LEU A 90 3.18 -1.20 0.05
CA LEU A 90 3.25 -2.65 -0.09
C LEU A 90 1.85 -3.23 0.16
N ASN A 91 1.12 -3.47 -0.93
CA ASN A 91 -0.23 -4.03 -0.91
C ASN A 91 -0.19 -5.55 -1.11
N VAL A 92 0.06 -6.27 -0.01
CA VAL A 92 0.26 -7.72 -0.04
C VAL A 92 -1.08 -8.42 -0.25
N LYS A 93 -1.31 -8.97 -1.45
CA LYS A 93 -2.55 -9.73 -1.77
C LYS A 93 -2.31 -11.20 -2.12
N GLU A 94 -1.10 -11.68 -1.87
CA GLU A 94 -0.71 -13.08 -2.08
C GLU A 94 0.08 -13.59 -0.87
N PRO A 95 0.12 -14.91 -0.64
CA PRO A 95 0.97 -15.49 0.39
C PRO A 95 2.44 -15.09 0.22
N ILE A 96 3.07 -14.69 1.33
CA ILE A 96 4.49 -14.39 1.45
C ILE A 96 4.96 -14.82 2.84
N SER A 97 6.19 -15.31 2.97
CA SER A 97 6.71 -15.58 4.31
C SER A 97 6.98 -14.30 5.09
N GLN A 98 6.93 -14.38 6.42
CA GLN A 98 7.31 -13.27 7.30
C GLN A 98 8.74 -12.78 7.02
N LYS A 99 9.65 -13.69 6.63
CA LYS A 99 11.02 -13.36 6.23
C LYS A 99 11.05 -12.57 4.91
N GLY A 100 10.24 -12.98 3.93
CA GLY A 100 10.11 -12.31 2.64
C GLY A 100 9.62 -10.87 2.79
N ILE A 101 8.54 -10.65 3.55
CA ILE A 101 8.01 -9.29 3.77
C ILE A 101 8.98 -8.40 4.57
N ASN A 102 9.67 -8.94 5.58
CA ASN A 102 10.74 -8.22 6.28
C ASN A 102 11.83 -7.73 5.30
N ARG A 103 12.26 -8.59 4.37
CA ARG A 103 13.26 -8.21 3.35
C ARG A 103 12.74 -7.14 2.40
N LEU A 104 11.47 -7.21 2.01
CA LEU A 104 10.81 -6.19 1.17
C LEU A 104 10.70 -4.82 1.85
N ILE A 105 10.62 -4.78 3.17
CA ILE A 105 10.63 -3.52 3.93
C ILE A 105 12.07 -3.00 4.10
N GLU A 106 12.99 -3.89 4.47
CA GLU A 106 14.37 -3.51 4.75
C GLU A 106 15.14 -3.04 3.52
N ARG A 107 14.84 -3.61 2.35
CA ARG A 107 15.61 -3.31 1.14
C ARG A 107 15.38 -1.89 0.61
N PRO A 108 14.14 -1.41 0.39
CA PRO A 108 13.90 0.00 0.08
C PRO A 108 14.46 0.92 1.16
N ARG A 109 14.38 0.53 2.44
CA ARG A 109 14.93 1.35 3.51
C ARG A 109 16.45 1.51 3.46
N LYS A 110 17.18 0.52 2.93
CA LYS A 110 18.62 0.60 2.65
C LYS A 110 18.93 1.37 1.37
N ASP A 111 18.06 1.27 0.38
CA ASP A 111 18.29 1.81 -0.97
C ASP A 111 17.86 3.29 -1.10
N PHE A 112 16.96 3.79 -0.25
CA PHE A 112 16.36 5.12 -0.35
C PHE A 112 16.62 5.97 0.91
N PRO A 113 16.57 7.32 0.80
CA PRO A 113 16.78 8.20 1.95
C PRO A 113 15.75 7.96 3.07
N PRO A 114 16.04 8.39 4.32
CA PRO A 114 15.09 8.25 5.42
C PRO A 114 13.71 8.88 5.17
N SER A 115 13.65 9.92 4.32
CA SER A 115 12.40 10.57 3.92
C SER A 115 11.54 9.74 2.96
N PHE A 116 12.08 8.69 2.34
CA PHE A 116 11.30 7.84 1.45
C PHE A 116 10.26 7.08 2.26
N GLU A 117 8.98 7.20 1.94
CA GLU A 117 7.95 6.53 2.75
C GLU A 117 7.76 5.07 2.36
N ILE A 118 7.56 4.23 3.36
CA ILE A 118 7.13 2.85 3.16
C ILE A 118 5.83 2.72 3.96
N CYS A 119 4.71 2.58 3.27
CA CYS A 119 3.44 2.21 3.88
C CYS A 119 3.04 0.81 3.45
N MET A 120 2.10 0.23 4.20
CA MET A 120 1.65 -1.13 3.94
C MET A 120 0.14 -1.20 3.99
N THR A 121 -0.42 -2.09 3.18
CA THR A 121 -1.83 -2.42 3.25
C THR A 121 -1.96 -3.78 3.94
N PRO A 122 -2.66 -3.87 5.09
CA PRO A 122 -2.78 -5.09 5.89
C PRO A 122 -3.37 -6.28 5.13
N ALA A 123 -2.93 -7.48 5.47
CA ALA A 123 -3.25 -8.73 4.77
C ALA A 123 -3.15 -9.96 5.69
N ASN A 124 -3.98 -10.97 5.44
CA ASN A 124 -4.11 -12.17 6.29
C ASN A 124 -2.88 -13.12 6.26
N TYR A 125 -1.93 -12.91 5.36
CA TYR A 125 -0.76 -13.77 5.19
C TYR A 125 0.48 -13.29 5.94
N VAL A 126 0.40 -12.13 6.59
CA VAL A 126 1.53 -11.45 7.24
C VAL A 126 1.18 -11.19 8.70
N ASP A 127 2.11 -11.50 9.60
CA ASP A 127 2.00 -11.11 10.99
C ASP A 127 2.38 -9.63 11.14
N PHE A 128 1.36 -8.77 11.18
CA PHE A 128 1.54 -7.32 11.32
C PHE A 128 1.97 -6.91 12.73
N GLN A 129 1.66 -7.70 13.78
CA GLN A 129 2.14 -7.42 15.12
C GLN A 129 3.66 -7.62 15.20
N GLU A 130 4.17 -8.70 14.61
CA GLU A 130 5.60 -8.92 14.48
C GLU A 130 6.26 -7.77 13.71
N LEU A 131 5.64 -7.30 12.62
CA LEU A 131 6.14 -6.15 11.87
C LEU A 131 6.14 -4.86 12.69
N GLU A 132 5.09 -4.54 13.44
CA GLU A 132 5.09 -3.31 14.27
C GLU A 132 6.14 -3.43 15.40
N GLN A 133 6.32 -4.61 15.99
CA GLN A 133 7.35 -4.83 17.01
C GLN A 133 8.78 -4.69 16.46
N LYS A 134 9.06 -5.23 15.26
CA LYS A 134 10.44 -5.32 14.73
C LYS A 134 10.79 -4.25 13.70
N GLN A 135 9.80 -3.78 12.94
CA GLN A 135 9.97 -2.94 11.75
C GLN A 135 9.20 -1.61 11.81
N SER A 136 8.53 -1.26 12.92
CA SER A 136 7.75 0.01 13.04
C SER A 136 8.54 1.26 12.64
N LYS A 137 9.85 1.30 12.91
CA LYS A 137 10.74 2.41 12.51
C LYS A 137 10.93 2.55 10.98
N ASN A 138 10.67 1.48 10.24
CA ASN A 138 10.84 1.42 8.78
C ASN A 138 9.51 1.65 8.04
N ILE A 139 8.37 1.47 8.72
CA ILE A 139 7.01 1.63 8.20
C ILE A 139 6.42 2.95 8.68
N SER A 140 6.02 3.82 7.75
CA SER A 140 5.45 5.13 8.04
C SER A 140 4.03 5.03 8.62
N PHE A 141 3.16 4.29 7.95
CA PHE A 141 1.76 4.04 8.34
C PHE A 141 1.17 2.85 7.58
N TYR A 142 -0.02 2.43 7.99
CA TYR A 142 -0.80 1.36 7.38
C TYR A 142 -2.05 1.93 6.69
N ASN A 143 -2.34 1.48 5.48
CA ASN A 143 -3.58 1.76 4.77
C ASN A 143 -4.61 0.69 5.15
N GLY A 144 -5.37 0.91 6.22
CA GLY A 144 -6.41 -0.05 6.64
C GLY A 144 -7.54 -0.11 5.62
N GLN A 145 -7.87 -1.29 5.10
CA GLN A 145 -8.98 -1.45 4.18
C GLN A 145 -10.29 -1.61 4.96
N PHE A 146 -11.09 -0.55 5.07
CA PHE A 146 -12.38 -0.57 5.76
C PHE A 146 -13.54 -0.83 4.78
N TYR A 147 -13.38 -1.85 3.95
CA TYR A 147 -14.32 -2.29 2.92
C TYR A 147 -14.13 -3.77 2.58
N ASN A 148 -15.01 -4.35 1.77
CA ASN A 148 -14.92 -5.74 1.28
C ASN A 148 -14.79 -6.80 2.38
N GLY A 149 -15.40 -6.61 3.55
CA GLY A 149 -15.25 -7.57 4.67
C GLY A 149 -14.07 -7.30 5.59
N PHE A 150 -13.04 -6.60 5.11
CA PHE A 150 -11.78 -6.36 5.83
C PHE A 150 -11.83 -5.31 6.93
N GLY A 151 -13.01 -4.81 7.27
CA GLY A 151 -13.22 -3.82 8.32
C GLY A 151 -14.28 -2.82 7.96
N CYS A 152 -14.88 -2.20 8.97
CA CYS A 152 -15.90 -1.19 8.78
C CYS A 152 -15.44 0.10 9.47
N ILE A 153 -15.77 1.26 8.89
CA ILE A 153 -15.53 2.54 9.56
C ILE A 153 -16.64 2.89 10.58
N GLU A 154 -17.74 2.13 10.54
CA GLU A 154 -18.84 2.18 11.50
C GLU A 154 -19.16 0.79 12.08
N PRO A 155 -19.49 0.68 13.37
CA PRO A 155 -19.51 1.75 14.36
C PRO A 155 -18.09 2.21 14.75
N THR A 156 -18.03 3.34 15.46
CA THR A 156 -16.81 4.07 15.80
C THR A 156 -15.76 3.27 16.62
N ASN A 157 -16.07 2.06 17.08
CA ASN A 157 -15.11 1.29 17.88
C ASN A 157 -14.00 0.61 17.04
N CYS A 158 -14.00 0.75 15.72
CA CYS A 158 -12.98 0.11 14.88
C CYS A 158 -11.57 0.67 15.14
N TYR A 159 -11.43 1.99 15.30
CA TYR A 159 -10.14 2.56 15.69
C TYR A 159 -9.76 2.26 17.15
N ASP A 160 -10.73 2.09 18.05
CA ASP A 160 -10.47 1.66 19.43
C ASP A 160 -9.88 0.25 19.45
N LYS A 161 -10.40 -0.66 18.62
CA LYS A 161 -9.84 -2.03 18.51
C LYS A 161 -8.45 -2.05 17.88
N ILE A 162 -8.17 -1.18 16.90
CA ILE A 162 -6.82 -0.99 16.33
C ILE A 162 -5.84 -0.54 17.43
N ASP A 163 -6.26 0.42 18.27
CA ASP A 163 -5.45 0.90 19.39
C ASP A 163 -5.21 -0.20 20.44
N MET A 164 -6.26 -0.94 20.80
CA MET A 164 -6.17 -2.10 21.71
C MET A 164 -5.25 -3.21 21.17
N ALA A 165 -5.18 -3.39 19.85
CA ALA A 165 -4.28 -4.31 19.17
C ALA A 165 -2.82 -3.81 19.11
N GLY A 166 -2.53 -2.62 19.64
CA GLY A 166 -1.18 -2.06 19.74
C GLY A 166 -0.77 -1.17 18.56
N PHE A 167 -1.66 -0.91 17.60
CA PHE A 167 -1.40 -0.04 16.46
C PHE A 167 -1.94 1.36 16.77
N ARG A 168 -1.05 2.34 16.87
CA ARG A 168 -1.47 3.72 17.18
C ARG A 168 -2.42 4.23 16.09
N PRO A 169 -3.61 4.77 16.40
CA PRO A 169 -4.59 5.25 15.41
C PRO A 169 -4.03 6.22 14.36
N LYS A 170 -3.10 7.09 14.76
CA LYS A 170 -2.39 8.02 13.85
C LYS A 170 -1.52 7.34 12.78
N ARG A 171 -1.17 6.07 12.96
CA ARG A 171 -0.42 5.24 12.02
C ARG A 171 -1.34 4.41 11.12
N VAL A 172 -2.67 4.53 11.26
CA VAL A 172 -3.63 3.81 10.41
C VAL A 172 -4.51 4.80 9.67
N VAL A 173 -4.32 4.84 8.35
CA VAL A 173 -5.13 5.62 7.40
C VAL A 173 -6.39 4.83 7.07
N ALA A 174 -7.54 5.51 7.09
CA ALA A 174 -8.83 4.92 6.74
C ALA A 174 -8.95 4.78 5.22
N GLY A 175 -8.67 3.60 4.68
CA GLY A 175 -8.99 3.23 3.31
C GLY A 175 -10.50 3.00 3.17
N VAL A 176 -11.15 3.80 2.34
CA VAL A 176 -12.58 3.69 2.02
C VAL A 176 -12.75 3.55 0.51
N LEU A 177 -13.81 2.85 0.09
CA LEU A 177 -14.29 2.97 -1.29
C LEU A 177 -14.78 4.40 -1.51
N ALA A 178 -14.70 4.91 -2.74
CA ALA A 178 -14.94 6.32 -3.08
C ALA A 178 -16.37 6.88 -2.85
N ASN A 179 -17.18 6.19 -2.03
CA ASN A 179 -18.43 6.69 -1.49
C ASN A 179 -18.18 7.45 -0.16
N PRO A 180 -18.47 8.77 -0.10
CA PRO A 180 -18.05 9.65 1.00
C PRO A 180 -18.90 9.59 2.28
N ALA A 181 -19.87 8.67 2.39
CA ALA A 181 -20.58 8.51 3.65
C ALA A 181 -19.70 7.75 4.65
N ASN A 182 -19.36 8.42 5.76
CA ASN A 182 -18.98 7.84 7.06
C ASN A 182 -17.49 7.92 7.42
N ALA A 183 -17.08 9.01 8.08
CA ALA A 183 -15.96 8.97 9.02
C ALA A 183 -16.18 10.04 10.10
N LYS A 184 -16.57 9.63 11.32
CA LYS A 184 -16.59 10.49 12.50
C LYS A 184 -15.63 9.94 13.55
N HIS A 185 -14.36 10.35 13.45
CA HIS A 185 -13.33 10.09 14.46
C HIS A 185 -12.39 11.28 14.60
N HIS A 186 -12.04 11.61 15.84
CA HIS A 186 -11.01 12.60 16.13
C HIS A 186 -9.65 11.88 16.19
N ASN A 187 -8.68 12.30 15.35
CA ASN A 187 -7.29 11.81 15.27
C ASN A 187 -7.00 10.49 14.50
N ILE A 188 -7.59 10.29 13.33
CA ILE A 188 -7.17 9.23 12.39
C ILE A 188 -5.94 9.64 11.57
N GLY A 189 -5.17 8.67 11.06
CA GLY A 189 -3.98 8.93 10.23
C GLY A 189 -4.28 9.63 8.89
N GLY A 190 -5.53 9.56 8.42
CA GLY A 190 -6.01 10.18 7.19
C GLY A 190 -7.09 9.36 6.52
N ILE A 191 -7.46 9.72 5.30
CA ILE A 191 -8.37 8.94 4.43
C ILE A 191 -7.62 8.59 3.14
N MET A 192 -7.72 7.32 2.75
CA MET A 192 -7.30 6.83 1.44
C MET A 192 -8.56 6.43 0.67
N VAL A 193 -8.66 6.83 -0.59
CA VAL A 193 -9.83 6.53 -1.43
C VAL A 193 -9.42 5.60 -2.55
N TRP A 194 -10.10 4.46 -2.64
CA TRP A 194 -9.98 3.50 -3.73
C TRP A 194 -11.24 3.55 -4.62
N GLU A 195 -11.21 4.01 -5.87
CA GLU A 195 -10.10 4.68 -6.60
C GLU A 195 -10.58 5.99 -7.28
N TYR A 196 -9.64 6.75 -7.87
CA TYR A 196 -9.91 8.13 -8.29
C TYR A 196 -10.87 8.26 -9.47
N PHE A 197 -10.68 7.48 -10.54
CA PHE A 197 -11.29 7.78 -11.85
C PHE A 197 -12.82 7.61 -11.89
N ASN A 198 -13.38 6.83 -10.95
CA ASN A 198 -14.81 6.58 -10.79
C ASN A 198 -15.34 7.06 -9.43
N ALA A 199 -14.60 7.94 -8.74
CA ALA A 199 -15.03 8.47 -7.46
C ALA A 199 -16.39 9.16 -7.57
N GLY A 200 -17.33 8.82 -6.67
CA GLY A 200 -18.71 9.31 -6.69
C GLY A 200 -19.68 8.59 -7.63
N GLN A 201 -19.25 7.52 -8.32
CA GLN A 201 -20.15 6.62 -9.05
C GLN A 201 -20.68 5.52 -8.11
N GLU A 202 -21.94 5.09 -8.28
CA GLU A 202 -22.53 4.01 -7.48
C GLU A 202 -21.78 2.69 -7.71
N GLY A 203 -21.36 2.02 -6.62
CA GLY A 203 -20.67 0.74 -6.65
C GLY A 203 -21.10 -0.15 -5.48
N GLU A 204 -20.97 -1.48 -5.65
CA GLU A 204 -21.40 -2.48 -4.66
C GLU A 204 -20.61 -2.33 -3.35
N THR A 205 -21.32 -2.12 -2.24
CA THR A 205 -20.76 -2.19 -0.88
C THR A 205 -21.08 -3.56 -0.28
N HIS A 206 -20.07 -4.41 -0.09
CA HIS A 206 -20.24 -5.66 0.68
C HIS A 206 -20.19 -5.36 2.19
N THR A 207 -21.14 -5.93 2.94
CA THR A 207 -21.23 -5.80 4.41
C THR A 207 -20.06 -6.50 5.10
N CYS A 208 -19.49 -5.88 6.15
CA CYS A 208 -18.41 -6.49 6.92
C CYS A 208 -18.89 -7.66 7.78
N GLU A 209 -18.30 -8.84 7.63
CA GLU A 209 -18.36 -9.87 8.65
C GLU A 209 -17.13 -9.76 9.57
N LEU A 210 -17.36 -9.55 10.86
CA LEU A 210 -16.34 -9.23 11.88
C LEU A 210 -15.22 -10.28 12.04
N TYR A 211 -15.34 -11.46 11.44
CA TYR A 211 -14.46 -12.61 11.65
C TYR A 211 -13.10 -12.50 10.94
N GLU A 212 -13.03 -11.86 9.76
CA GLU A 212 -11.76 -11.69 9.03
C GLU A 212 -10.86 -10.62 9.66
N TRP A 213 -11.49 -9.66 10.37
CA TRP A 213 -10.82 -8.51 10.96
C TRP A 213 -9.90 -8.86 12.13
N GLN A 214 -10.33 -9.83 12.95
CA GLN A 214 -9.54 -10.27 14.11
C GLN A 214 -8.22 -10.89 13.65
N CYS A 215 -8.16 -11.53 12.47
CA CYS A 215 -6.93 -12.17 11.98
C CYS A 215 -5.87 -11.19 11.44
N ILE A 216 -6.27 -9.99 11.01
CA ILE A 216 -5.34 -9.02 10.41
C ILE A 216 -4.54 -8.26 11.49
N TRP A 217 -5.17 -8.02 12.64
CA TRP A 217 -4.64 -7.14 13.69
C TRP A 217 -4.43 -7.84 15.05
N ALA A 218 -5.01 -9.02 15.29
CA ALA A 218 -4.75 -9.82 16.49
C ALA A 218 -3.56 -10.77 16.32
#